data_AF-A0A2W4VSR4-F1
#
_entry.id   AF-A0A2W4VSR4-F1
#
_cell.length_a   1.000
_cell.length_b   1.000
_cell.length_c   1.000
_cell.angle_alpha   90.00
_cell.angle_beta   90.00
_cell.angle_gamma   90.00
#
_symmetry.space_group_name_H-M   'P 1'
#
loop_
_entity.id
_entity.type
_entity.pdbx_description
1 polymer ?
#
loop_
_entity_poly.entity_id
_entity_poly.type
_entity_poly.pdbx_seq_one_letter_code
_entity_poly.pdbx_strand_id
1 'polypeptide(L)'
;MRQVLQALKSKLPSDEQEFYQWWVNHGEEWSKELCQICIDRHSIGHDWQFTKKQAELLNQYYAANLLLVECMNRSYVSKQVREEIESTMLLPSKK
;
A
#
# COMPACT_ATOMS: atom_id res chain seq x y z
N MET A 1 12.22 -9.71 9.77
CA MET A 1 11.89 -8.64 8.80
C MET A 1 13.06 -8.35 7.85
N ARG A 2 14.18 -7.77 8.32
CA ARG A 2 15.36 -7.53 7.47
C ARG A 2 15.92 -8.79 6.81
N GLN A 3 16.05 -9.89 7.55
CA GLN A 3 16.76 -11.09 7.05
C GLN A 3 16.14 -11.72 5.80
N VAL A 4 14.80 -11.79 5.69
CA VAL A 4 14.13 -12.40 4.53
C VAL A 4 14.28 -11.53 3.28
N LEU A 5 14.11 -10.21 3.41
CA LEU A 5 14.35 -9.27 2.32
C LEU A 5 15.83 -9.21 1.93
N GLN A 6 16.76 -9.33 2.90
CA GLN A 6 18.20 -9.41 2.61
C GLN A 6 18.56 -10.70 1.87
N ALA A 7 17.96 -11.84 2.24
CA ALA A 7 18.16 -13.11 1.55
C ALA A 7 17.59 -13.10 0.12
N LEU A 8 16.44 -12.44 -0.09
CA LEU A 8 15.90 -12.24 -1.43
C LEU A 8 16.79 -11.29 -2.26
N LYS A 9 17.27 -10.22 -1.63
CA LYS A 9 18.20 -9.27 -2.26
C LYS A 9 19.51 -9.92 -2.67
N SER A 10 20.04 -10.87 -1.89
CA SER A 10 21.30 -11.55 -2.25
C SER A 10 21.20 -12.46 -3.47
N LYS A 11 19.98 -12.75 -3.99
CA LYS A 11 19.79 -13.46 -5.26
C LYS A 11 20.03 -12.55 -6.48
N LEU A 12 20.01 -11.23 -6.31
CA LEU A 12 20.23 -10.29 -7.40
C LEU A 12 21.71 -10.27 -7.81
N PRO A 13 22.02 -10.27 -9.12
CA PRO A 13 23.37 -10.02 -9.59
C PRO A 13 23.85 -8.64 -9.15
N SER A 14 25.15 -8.53 -8.91
CA SER A 14 25.79 -7.24 -8.60
C SER A 14 26.22 -6.48 -9.85
N ASP A 15 26.33 -7.17 -10.99
CA ASP A 15 26.72 -6.60 -12.27
C ASP A 15 25.49 -6.31 -13.15
N GLU A 16 25.47 -5.14 -13.79
CA GLU A 16 24.36 -4.69 -14.63
C GLU A 16 24.22 -5.48 -15.94
N GLN A 17 25.32 -5.98 -16.51
CA GLN A 17 25.27 -6.80 -17.74
C GLN A 17 24.71 -8.19 -17.44
N GLU A 18 25.06 -8.76 -16.27
CA GLU A 18 24.51 -10.02 -15.79
C GLU A 18 23.05 -9.92 -15.36
N PHE A 19 22.61 -8.73 -14.91
CA PHE A 19 21.23 -8.50 -14.46
C PHE A 19 20.20 -8.84 -15.55
N TYR A 20 20.43 -8.44 -16.80
CA TYR A 20 19.46 -8.70 -17.87
C TYR A 20 19.25 -10.20 -18.12
N GLN A 21 20.34 -10.96 -18.22
CA GLN A 21 20.28 -12.42 -18.43
C GLN A 21 19.68 -13.13 -17.22
N TRP A 22 20.05 -12.70 -16.02
CA TRP A 22 19.44 -13.22 -14.80
C TRP A 22 17.94 -12.92 -14.75
N TRP A 23 17.53 -11.70 -15.10
CA TRP A 23 16.13 -11.26 -15.06
C TRP A 23 15.24 -12.05 -16.00
N VAL A 24 15.72 -12.34 -17.22
CA VAL A 24 14.99 -13.19 -18.17
C VAL A 24 14.70 -14.58 -17.60
N ASN A 25 15.62 -15.14 -16.81
CA ASN A 25 15.50 -16.50 -16.29
C ASN A 25 14.85 -16.60 -14.90
N HIS A 26 15.02 -15.58 -14.04
CA HIS A 26 14.65 -15.64 -12.61
C HIS A 26 13.78 -14.46 -12.15
N GLY A 27 13.62 -13.42 -12.97
CA GLY A 27 12.96 -12.18 -12.56
C GLY A 27 11.49 -12.36 -12.20
N GLU A 28 10.78 -13.26 -12.89
CA GLU A 28 9.38 -13.55 -12.60
C GLU A 28 9.22 -14.20 -11.22
N GLU A 29 9.99 -15.26 -10.93
CA GLU A 29 9.96 -15.97 -9.65
C GLU A 29 10.39 -15.05 -8.51
N TRP A 30 11.48 -14.30 -8.71
CA TRP A 30 11.96 -13.34 -7.72
C TRP A 30 10.92 -12.26 -7.41
N SER A 31 10.22 -11.74 -8.43
CA SER A 31 9.16 -10.74 -8.25
C SER A 31 7.96 -11.30 -7.50
N LYS A 32 7.59 -12.57 -7.75
CA LYS A 32 6.53 -13.26 -7.00
C LYS A 32 6.92 -13.47 -5.53
N GLU A 33 8.15 -13.89 -5.26
CA GLU A 33 8.66 -14.01 -3.89
C GLU A 33 8.65 -12.65 -3.17
N LEU A 34 9.11 -11.58 -3.83
CA LEU A 34 9.06 -10.23 -3.28
C LEU A 34 7.63 -9.82 -2.94
N CYS A 35 6.71 -10.02 -3.89
CA CYS A 35 5.30 -9.68 -3.72
C CYS A 35 4.70 -10.44 -2.53
N GLN A 36 4.95 -11.75 -2.43
CA GLN A 36 4.45 -12.56 -1.32
C GLN A 36 4.99 -12.08 0.04
N ILE A 37 6.28 -11.72 0.12
CA ILE A 37 6.86 -11.17 1.35
C ILE A 37 6.20 -9.84 1.74
N CYS A 38 5.91 -8.98 0.76
CA CYS A 38 5.21 -7.72 0.98
C CYS A 38 3.76 -7.93 1.43
N ILE A 39 3.06 -8.89 0.84
CA ILE A 39 1.70 -9.30 1.20
C ILE A 39 1.69 -9.82 2.65
N ASP A 40 2.50 -10.82 2.95
CA ASP A 40 2.47 -11.53 4.25
C ASP A 40 2.89 -10.65 5.42
N ARG A 41 3.82 -9.72 5.20
CA ARG A 41 4.44 -8.96 6.30
C ARG A 41 3.98 -7.51 6.37
N HIS A 42 3.48 -6.95 5.29
CA HIS A 42 3.10 -5.54 5.21
C HIS A 42 1.67 -5.33 4.72
N SER A 43 0.98 -6.40 4.29
CA SER A 43 -0.33 -6.31 3.64
C SER A 43 -0.31 -5.39 2.41
N ILE A 44 0.82 -5.36 1.70
CA ILE A 44 1.04 -4.54 0.50
C ILE A 44 1.13 -5.46 -0.72
N GLY A 45 0.49 -5.07 -1.83
CA GLY A 45 0.57 -5.81 -3.09
C GLY A 45 -0.49 -6.90 -3.25
N HIS A 46 -1.44 -7.00 -2.32
CA HIS A 46 -2.61 -7.88 -2.50
C HIS A 46 -3.35 -7.53 -3.78
N ASP A 47 -3.61 -8.54 -4.58
CA ASP A 47 -4.59 -8.46 -5.64
C ASP A 47 -5.99 -8.72 -5.06
N TRP A 48 -6.63 -7.63 -4.62
CA TRP A 48 -7.97 -7.68 -4.01
C TRP A 48 -9.08 -8.01 -5.00
N GLN A 49 -8.79 -8.09 -6.32
CA GLN A 49 -9.76 -8.43 -7.35
C GLN A 49 -11.01 -7.54 -7.31
N PHE A 50 -10.84 -6.25 -6.99
CA PHE A 50 -11.95 -5.31 -6.93
C PHE A 50 -12.57 -5.11 -8.33
N THR A 51 -13.89 -5.15 -8.38
CA THR A 51 -14.63 -4.64 -9.53
C THR A 51 -14.38 -3.14 -9.69
N LYS A 52 -14.55 -2.62 -10.91
CA LYS A 52 -14.45 -1.17 -11.17
C LYS A 52 -15.31 -0.34 -10.21
N LYS A 53 -16.54 -0.80 -9.93
CA LYS A 53 -17.46 -0.15 -8.99
C LYS A 53 -16.95 -0.13 -7.55
N GLN A 54 -16.33 -1.22 -7.09
CA GLN A 54 -15.72 -1.28 -5.76
C GLN A 54 -14.51 -0.34 -5.66
N ALA A 55 -13.66 -0.30 -6.69
CA ALA A 55 -12.52 0.61 -6.74
C ALA A 55 -12.96 2.09 -6.75
N GLU A 56 -14.00 2.43 -7.52
CA GLU A 56 -14.61 3.76 -7.53
C GLU A 56 -15.15 4.15 -6.14
N LEU A 57 -15.83 3.22 -5.46
CA LEU A 57 -16.34 3.46 -4.11
C LEU A 57 -15.20 3.72 -3.10
N LEU A 58 -14.11 2.95 -3.17
CA LEU A 58 -12.92 3.17 -2.34
C LEU A 58 -12.27 4.52 -2.62
N ASN A 59 -12.20 4.93 -3.89
CA ASN A 59 -11.70 6.26 -4.28
C ASN A 59 -12.57 7.39 -3.73
N GLN A 60 -13.90 7.26 -3.79
CA GLN A 60 -14.82 8.24 -3.22
C GLN A 60 -14.66 8.34 -1.70
N TYR A 61 -14.55 7.19 -1.03
CA TYR A 61 -14.31 7.12 0.40
C TYR A 61 -12.99 7.80 0.79
N TYR A 62 -11.91 7.52 0.06
CA TYR A 62 -10.61 8.17 0.24
C TYR A 62 -10.70 9.68 0.01
N ALA A 63 -11.34 10.12 -1.09
CA ALA A 63 -11.48 11.54 -1.42
C ALA A 63 -12.27 12.30 -0.34
N ALA A 64 -13.32 11.71 0.22
CA ALA A 64 -14.07 12.31 1.32
C ALA A 64 -13.21 12.48 2.58
N ASN A 65 -12.41 11.47 2.94
CA ASN A 65 -11.47 11.56 4.06
C ASN A 65 -10.39 12.63 3.81
N LEU A 66 -9.83 12.68 2.60
CA LEU A 66 -8.85 13.70 2.23
C LEU A 66 -9.43 15.12 2.34
N LEU A 67 -10.66 15.32 1.87
CA LEU A 67 -11.35 16.60 1.99
C LEU A 67 -11.51 17.02 3.46
N LEU A 68 -11.86 16.09 4.36
CA LEU A 68 -11.95 16.39 5.80
C LEU A 68 -10.60 16.88 6.35
N VAL A 69 -9.49 16.24 5.98
CA VAL A 69 -8.14 16.67 6.38
C VAL A 69 -7.83 18.07 5.84
N GLU A 70 -8.09 18.31 4.56
CA GLU A 70 -7.86 19.61 3.93
C GLU A 70 -8.68 20.72 4.59
N CYS A 71 -9.94 20.45 4.90
CA CYS A 71 -10.79 21.38 5.64
C CYS A 71 -10.21 21.67 7.03
N MET A 72 -9.88 20.64 7.82
CA MET A 72 -9.34 20.80 9.17
C MET A 72 -7.98 21.50 9.19
N ASN A 73 -7.19 21.42 8.11
CA ASN A 73 -5.93 22.14 8.00
C ASN A 73 -6.09 23.62 7.62
N ARG A 74 -7.24 24.01 7.04
CA ARG A 74 -7.51 25.37 6.56
C ARG A 74 -8.46 26.17 7.45
N SER A 75 -9.23 25.51 8.30
CA SER A 75 -10.21 26.16 9.19
C SER A 75 -9.89 25.88 10.66
N TYR A 76 -10.31 26.81 11.53
CA TYR A 76 -10.28 26.57 12.96
C TYR A 76 -11.43 25.64 13.33
N VAL A 77 -11.09 24.50 13.92
CA VAL A 77 -12.02 23.52 14.48
C VAL A 77 -11.61 23.32 15.93
N SER A 78 -12.58 23.20 16.85
CA SER A 78 -12.26 22.93 18.24
C SER A 78 -11.51 21.59 18.36
N LYS A 79 -10.67 21.46 19.39
CA LYS A 79 -9.93 20.23 19.65
C LYS A 79 -10.86 19.02 19.73
N GLN A 80 -11.99 19.16 20.43
CA GLN A 80 -12.99 18.10 20.58
C GLN A 80 -13.55 17.65 19.22
N VAL A 81 -13.97 18.59 18.37
CA VAL A 81 -14.55 18.25 17.06
C VAL A 81 -13.51 17.59 16.15
N ARG A 82 -12.25 18.05 16.21
CA ARG A 82 -11.15 17.41 15.48
C ARG A 82 -10.95 15.95 15.91
N GLU A 83 -10.89 15.70 17.21
CA GLU A 83 -10.73 14.33 17.76
C GLU A 83 -11.90 13.42 17.37
N GLU A 84 -13.13 13.95 17.40
CA GLU A 84 -14.32 13.22 16.95
C GLU A 84 -14.22 12.84 15.46
N ILE A 85 -13.86 13.77 14.58
CA ILE A 85 -13.68 13.50 13.14
C ILE A 85 -12.56 12.48 12.92
N GLU A 86 -11.37 12.70 13.48
CA GLU A 86 -10.21 11.83 13.34
C GLU A 86 -10.50 10.40 13.83
N SER A 87 -11.30 10.24 14.89
CA SER A 87 -11.72 8.93 15.41
C SER A 87 -12.59 8.12 14.45
N THR A 88 -13.18 8.76 13.44
CA THR A 88 -14.04 8.12 12.43
C THR A 88 -13.37 7.95 11.07
N MET A 89 -12.22 8.58 10.87
CA MET A 89 -11.49 8.55 9.60
C MET A 89 -10.93 7.17 9.31
N LEU A 90 -10.97 6.78 8.04
CA LEU A 90 -10.44 5.50 7.54
C LEU A 90 -11.04 4.25 8.24
N LEU A 91 -12.16 4.40 8.95
CA LEU A 91 -12.93 3.29 9.52
C LEU A 91 -14.03 2.81 8.56
N PRO A 92 -14.38 1.52 8.60
CA PRO A 92 -15.53 1.00 7.86
C PRO A 92 -16.80 1.80 8.19
N SER A 93 -17.51 2.27 7.17
CA SER A 93 -18.82 2.90 7.36
C SER A 93 -19.74 1.91 8.06
N LYS A 94 -20.36 2.31 9.17
CA LYS A 94 -21.41 1.51 9.80
C LYS A 94 -22.52 1.32 8.75
N LYS A 95 -22.92 0.06 8.55
CA LYS A 95 -24.06 -0.29 7.69
C LYS A 95 -25.35 0.32 8.21
#